data_AF-A0A7H9DT26-F1
#
_entry.id   AF-A0A7H9DT26-F1
#
_cell.length_a   1.000
_cell.length_b   1.000
_cell.length_c   1.000
_cell.angle_alpha   90.00
_cell.angle_beta   90.00
_cell.angle_gamma   90.00
#
_symmetry.space_group_name_H-M   'P 1'
#
loop_
_entity.id
_entity.type
_entity.pdbx_description
1 polymer ?
#
loop_
_entity_poly.entity_id
_entity_poly.type
_entity_poly.pdbx_seq_one_letter_code
_entity_poly.pdbx_strand_id
1 'polypeptide(L)'
;MIETSITLLINRKTDLDLIQNIIINSRIDVPIYMVEYEFHIQINFTSDYEQWELETEIVKALPDYEFSYGPDKGHKEARIQLSRYQSSFSTDGWGRRIEDPLDETKYLVKKSKTKSERFNSKMKILFDNVEQTYYINIVEGINEKTNEEGYILLNEFKNRVTEGDILIHKLYKSRHDAFLIGQQQMQKTVNVDYENFKAEKKKIIRAEQRIPRKIVRNFINSCNKNDCTTILNNLSENIYYEKRKKWRAEYSVENLTNFKEYILSSEQDICSKNFIIRSSWEIKLPFIKIGVKFFPHPNDNNFNSLEYRNFTFKVENEKITQIIEEKNG
;
A
#
# COMPACT_ATOMS: atom_id res chain seq x y z
N MET A 1 3.94 6.87 -50.90
CA MET A 1 3.82 8.24 -50.36
C MET A 1 2.81 8.20 -49.24
N ILE A 2 3.10 8.85 -48.12
CA ILE A 2 2.18 8.86 -46.97
C ILE A 2 1.01 9.74 -47.36
N GLU A 3 -0.19 9.17 -47.35
CA GLU A 3 -1.45 9.88 -47.60
C GLU A 3 -2.34 9.69 -46.39
N THR A 4 -2.82 10.80 -45.85
CA THR A 4 -3.73 10.85 -44.72
C THR A 4 -5.10 11.26 -45.24
N SER A 5 -6.07 10.36 -45.09
CA SER A 5 -7.49 10.65 -45.32
C SER A 5 -8.03 11.34 -44.08
N ILE A 6 -8.51 12.57 -44.26
CA ILE A 6 -9.08 13.38 -43.18
C ILE A 6 -10.57 13.51 -43.43
N THR A 7 -11.37 13.17 -42.43
CA THR A 7 -12.84 13.25 -42.47
C THR A 7 -13.35 14.05 -41.29
N LEU A 8 -14.12 15.09 -41.57
CA LEU A 8 -14.88 15.87 -40.60
C LEU A 8 -16.36 15.54 -40.76
N LEU A 9 -17.02 15.10 -39.70
CA LEU A 9 -18.48 15.00 -39.64
C LEU A 9 -19.01 16.13 -38.76
N ILE A 10 -19.79 17.02 -39.36
CA ILE A 10 -20.39 18.19 -38.71
C ILE A 10 -21.85 17.87 -38.45
N ASN A 11 -22.22 17.71 -37.17
CA ASN A 11 -23.57 17.32 -36.78
C ASN A 11 -24.57 18.50 -36.74
N ARG A 12 -24.07 19.75 -36.81
CA ARG A 12 -24.89 20.96 -36.83
C ARG A 12 -24.62 21.75 -38.09
N LYS A 13 -25.61 21.82 -38.99
CA LYS A 13 -25.48 22.52 -40.28
C LYS A 13 -25.13 24.00 -40.14
N THR A 14 -25.51 24.63 -39.02
CA THR A 14 -25.15 26.03 -38.69
C THR A 14 -23.65 26.26 -38.54
N ASP A 15 -22.87 25.20 -38.32
CA ASP A 15 -21.42 25.32 -38.12
C ASP A 15 -20.65 25.23 -39.45
N LEU A 16 -21.32 24.95 -40.58
CA LEU A 16 -20.67 24.76 -41.87
C LEU A 16 -19.82 25.99 -42.27
N ASP A 17 -20.41 27.19 -42.23
CA ASP A 17 -19.73 28.41 -42.64
C ASP A 17 -18.47 28.68 -41.79
N LEU A 18 -18.54 28.38 -40.50
CA LEU A 18 -17.41 28.50 -39.58
C LEU A 18 -16.28 27.54 -39.99
N ILE A 19 -16.59 26.26 -40.19
CA ILE A 19 -15.61 25.23 -40.51
C ILE A 19 -15.04 25.42 -41.92
N GLN A 20 -15.85 25.84 -42.88
CA GLN A 20 -15.41 26.18 -44.22
C GLN A 20 -14.39 27.33 -44.20
N ASN A 21 -14.65 28.38 -43.41
CA ASN A 21 -13.71 29.49 -43.27
C ASN A 21 -12.38 29.05 -42.63
N ILE A 22 -12.41 28.14 -41.65
CA ILE A 22 -11.20 27.56 -41.06
C ILE A 22 -10.39 26.82 -42.12
N ILE A 23 -11.04 25.95 -42.90
CA ILE A 23 -10.39 25.19 -43.98
C ILE A 23 -9.75 26.11 -45.02
N ILE A 24 -10.46 27.16 -45.46
CA ILE A 24 -9.94 28.16 -46.40
C ILE A 24 -8.70 28.85 -45.83
N ASN A 25 -8.76 29.25 -44.56
CA ASN A 25 -7.65 29.92 -43.87
C ASN A 25 -6.44 29.00 -43.64
N SER A 26 -6.67 27.69 -43.55
CA SER A 26 -5.61 26.67 -43.45
C SER A 26 -4.83 26.46 -44.76
N ARG A 27 -5.25 27.07 -45.89
CA ARG A 27 -4.56 27.00 -47.20
C ARG A 27 -4.23 25.57 -47.64
N ILE A 28 -5.19 24.67 -47.47
CA ILE A 28 -5.06 23.26 -47.84
C ILE A 28 -5.11 23.15 -49.37
N ASP A 29 -3.99 22.74 -49.99
CA ASP A 29 -3.83 22.67 -51.45
C ASP A 29 -4.17 21.28 -52.01
N VAL A 30 -5.35 20.76 -51.66
CA VAL A 30 -5.89 19.50 -52.19
C VAL A 30 -7.40 19.63 -52.45
N PRO A 31 -7.99 18.80 -53.32
CA PRO A 31 -9.44 18.76 -53.49
C PRO A 31 -10.16 18.40 -52.18
N ILE A 32 -11.11 19.25 -51.79
CA ILE A 32 -11.95 19.05 -50.60
C ILE A 32 -13.36 18.72 -51.04
N TYR A 33 -13.83 17.55 -50.64
CA TYR A 33 -15.17 17.07 -50.93
C TYR A 33 -16.08 17.42 -49.75
N MET A 34 -17.24 18.00 -50.04
CA MET A 34 -18.28 18.29 -49.05
C MET A 34 -19.57 17.62 -49.49
N VAL A 35 -20.11 16.76 -48.62
CA VAL A 35 -21.35 16.02 -48.87
C VAL A 35 -22.32 16.31 -47.75
N GLU A 36 -23.47 16.89 -48.10
CA GLU A 36 -24.55 17.11 -47.16
C GLU A 36 -25.46 15.89 -47.09
N TYR A 37 -25.64 15.36 -45.88
CA TYR A 37 -26.61 14.32 -45.56
C TYR A 37 -27.80 14.91 -44.80
N GLU A 38 -28.82 14.08 -44.55
CA GLU A 38 -30.03 14.48 -43.84
C GLU A 38 -29.70 15.11 -42.47
N PHE A 39 -28.80 14.49 -41.71
CA PHE A 39 -28.52 14.85 -40.31
C PHE A 39 -27.12 15.44 -40.07
N HIS A 40 -26.21 15.42 -41.04
CA HIS A 40 -24.84 15.90 -40.86
C HIS A 40 -24.24 16.33 -42.20
N ILE A 41 -23.10 17.01 -42.14
CA ILE A 41 -22.28 17.34 -43.30
C ILE A 41 -20.95 16.61 -43.14
N GLN A 42 -20.53 15.91 -44.18
CA GLN A 42 -19.23 15.27 -44.25
C GLN A 42 -18.30 16.14 -45.11
N ILE A 43 -17.14 16.48 -44.57
CA ILE A 43 -16.05 17.07 -45.32
C ILE A 43 -14.92 16.04 -45.34
N ASN A 44 -14.44 15.67 -46.52
CA ASN A 44 -13.36 14.70 -46.67
C ASN A 44 -12.34 15.17 -47.70
N PHE A 45 -11.07 14.93 -47.41
CA PHE A 45 -9.97 15.19 -48.31
C PHE A 45 -8.79 14.31 -47.95
N THR A 46 -7.90 14.11 -48.93
CA THR A 46 -6.68 13.34 -48.74
C THR A 46 -5.50 14.27 -48.92
N SER A 47 -4.60 14.30 -47.94
CA SER A 47 -3.39 15.13 -47.95
C SER A 47 -2.17 14.30 -47.60
N ASP A 48 -1.02 14.69 -48.15
CA ASP A 48 0.30 14.21 -47.74
C ASP A 48 0.75 14.77 -46.37
N TYR A 49 -0.08 15.61 -45.75
CA TYR A 49 0.09 16.18 -44.43
C TYR A 49 -1.10 15.86 -43.51
N GLU A 50 -0.85 15.71 -42.21
CA GLU A 50 -1.84 15.26 -41.22
C GLU A 50 -2.80 16.37 -40.76
N GLN A 51 -2.48 17.64 -41.06
CA GLN A 51 -3.29 18.81 -40.76
C GLN A 51 -3.73 18.90 -39.29
N TRP A 52 -2.80 18.78 -38.35
CA TRP A 52 -3.07 18.88 -36.90
C TRP A 52 -3.61 20.25 -36.51
N GLU A 53 -3.26 21.29 -37.26
CA GLU A 53 -3.65 22.68 -37.07
C GLU A 53 -5.17 22.86 -37.14
N LEU A 54 -5.87 22.04 -37.95
CA LEU A 54 -7.33 22.08 -38.04
C LEU A 54 -7.99 21.86 -36.68
N GLU A 55 -7.44 20.95 -35.86
CA GLU A 55 -7.95 20.70 -34.51
C GLU A 55 -7.84 21.95 -33.64
N THR A 56 -6.70 22.64 -33.73
CA THR A 56 -6.40 23.85 -32.96
C THR A 56 -7.30 25.01 -33.37
N GLU A 57 -7.46 25.24 -34.67
CA GLU A 57 -8.28 26.34 -35.18
C GLU A 57 -9.78 26.12 -34.91
N ILE A 58 -10.26 24.87 -34.97
CA ILE A 58 -11.64 24.52 -34.60
C ILE A 58 -11.91 24.81 -33.12
N VAL A 59 -10.98 24.44 -32.22
CA VAL A 59 -11.13 24.72 -30.78
C VAL A 59 -11.08 26.22 -30.48
N LYS A 60 -10.24 26.98 -31.18
CA LYS A 60 -10.20 28.46 -31.05
C LYS A 60 -11.53 29.10 -31.45
N ALA A 61 -12.15 28.62 -32.53
CA ALA A 61 -13.43 29.12 -33.00
C ALA A 61 -14.61 28.71 -32.11
N LEU A 62 -14.48 27.61 -31.35
CA LEU A 62 -15.50 27.06 -30.46
C LEU A 62 -14.95 26.91 -29.02
N PRO A 63 -14.76 28.02 -28.27
CA PRO A 63 -14.04 28.02 -27.00
C PRO A 63 -14.73 27.23 -25.87
N ASP A 64 -16.04 26.99 -25.98
CA ASP A 64 -16.81 26.18 -25.03
C ASP A 64 -16.66 24.65 -25.26
N TYR A 65 -15.86 24.24 -26.24
CA TYR A 65 -15.72 22.85 -26.67
C TYR A 65 -14.26 22.39 -26.61
N GLU A 66 -14.08 21.07 -26.54
CA GLU A 66 -12.77 20.41 -26.56
C GLU A 66 -12.85 19.06 -27.29
N PHE A 67 -11.75 18.62 -27.91
CA PHE A 67 -11.67 17.30 -28.54
C PHE A 67 -11.37 16.21 -27.51
N SER A 68 -12.04 15.08 -27.64
CA SER A 68 -11.89 13.89 -26.78
C SER A 68 -11.87 12.62 -27.63
N TYR A 69 -11.22 11.55 -27.16
CA TYR A 69 -11.11 10.27 -27.86
C TYR A 69 -12.39 9.40 -27.76
N GLY A 70 -13.44 9.90 -27.12
CA GLY A 70 -14.73 9.25 -27.06
C GLY A 70 -15.74 10.09 -26.27
N PRO A 71 -17.05 9.96 -26.54
CA PRO A 71 -18.06 10.58 -25.69
C PRO A 71 -17.96 9.94 -24.28
N ASP A 72 -17.55 10.72 -23.29
CA ASP A 72 -17.62 10.33 -21.87
C ASP A 72 -19.02 9.78 -21.55
N LYS A 73 -19.10 8.84 -20.58
CA LYS A 73 -20.28 8.05 -20.15
C LYS A 73 -21.53 8.86 -19.71
N GLY A 74 -22.03 9.71 -20.57
CA GLY A 74 -23.18 10.58 -20.36
C GLY A 74 -23.36 11.42 -21.61
N HIS A 75 -24.28 11.00 -22.48
CA HIS A 75 -24.81 11.63 -23.70
C HIS A 75 -24.42 13.10 -23.95
N LYS A 76 -23.14 13.39 -24.20
CA LYS A 76 -22.71 14.66 -24.81
C LYS A 76 -22.78 14.44 -26.31
N GLU A 77 -23.75 15.08 -26.95
CA GLU A 77 -23.83 15.14 -28.41
C GLU A 77 -22.49 15.70 -28.94
N ALA A 78 -21.80 14.93 -29.77
CA ALA A 78 -20.58 15.41 -30.44
C ALA A 78 -20.99 16.47 -31.47
N ARG A 79 -20.37 17.65 -31.41
CA ARG A 79 -20.66 18.73 -32.36
C ARG A 79 -19.96 18.50 -33.70
N ILE A 80 -18.71 18.02 -33.62
CA ILE A 80 -17.87 17.66 -34.77
C ILE A 80 -17.15 16.35 -34.42
N GLN A 81 -17.03 15.45 -35.39
CA GLN A 81 -16.12 14.32 -35.33
C GLN A 81 -15.01 14.54 -36.36
N LEU A 82 -13.76 14.32 -35.95
CA LEU A 82 -12.57 14.44 -36.78
C LEU A 82 -11.88 13.08 -36.80
N SER A 83 -11.82 12.46 -37.97
CA SER A 83 -11.17 11.19 -38.20
C SER A 83 -9.97 11.38 -39.12
N ARG A 84 -8.85 10.75 -38.78
CA ARG A 84 -7.64 10.70 -39.61
C ARG A 84 -7.27 9.24 -39.81
N TYR A 85 -7.08 8.87 -41.07
CA TYR A 85 -6.79 7.50 -41.46
C TYR A 85 -5.65 7.45 -42.47
N GLN A 86 -4.63 6.64 -42.18
CA GLN A 86 -3.56 6.27 -43.09
C GLN A 86 -3.68 4.77 -43.40
N SER A 87 -3.53 4.41 -44.67
CA SER A 87 -3.55 2.99 -45.05
C SER A 87 -2.31 2.28 -44.53
N SER A 88 -2.48 1.07 -43.97
CA SER A 88 -1.37 0.19 -43.58
C SER A 88 -0.55 -0.31 -44.79
N PHE A 89 -1.05 -0.11 -46.00
CA PHE A 89 -0.35 -0.38 -47.25
C PHE A 89 0.41 0.84 -47.80
N SER A 90 0.28 2.00 -47.17
CA SER A 90 1.01 3.21 -47.56
C SER A 90 2.50 3.03 -47.32
N THR A 91 3.30 3.62 -48.21
CA THR A 91 4.76 3.59 -48.15
C THR A 91 5.35 4.98 -47.92
N ASP A 92 6.48 5.06 -47.23
CA ASP A 92 7.27 6.29 -47.15
C ASP A 92 7.88 6.65 -48.53
N GLY A 93 8.55 7.80 -48.62
CA GLY A 93 9.23 8.24 -49.85
C GLY A 93 10.33 7.28 -50.35
N TRP A 94 10.70 6.26 -49.55
CA TRP A 94 11.71 5.26 -49.82
C TRP A 94 11.12 3.85 -50.06
N GLY A 95 9.79 3.73 -50.15
CA GLY A 95 9.09 2.47 -50.45
C GLY A 95 8.93 1.51 -49.27
N ARG A 96 9.27 1.93 -48.04
CA ARG A 96 9.06 1.14 -46.82
C ARG A 96 7.63 1.30 -46.32
N ARG A 97 7.05 0.24 -45.75
CA ARG A 97 5.72 0.32 -45.12
C ARG A 97 5.80 1.20 -43.87
N ILE A 98 4.72 1.95 -43.62
CA ILE A 98 4.56 2.74 -42.40
C ILE A 98 4.40 1.77 -41.21
N GLU A 99 5.16 2.02 -40.13
CA GLU A 99 5.15 1.15 -38.93
C GLU A 99 3.89 1.36 -38.08
N ASP A 100 3.44 2.60 -37.92
CA ASP A 100 2.25 2.97 -37.15
C ASP A 100 1.32 3.88 -37.99
N PRO A 101 0.46 3.31 -38.86
CA PRO A 101 -0.49 4.09 -39.63
C PRO A 101 -1.51 4.74 -38.69
N LEU A 102 -1.77 6.03 -38.90
CA LEU A 102 -2.76 6.77 -38.14
C LEU A 102 -4.18 6.19 -38.35
N ASP A 103 -4.85 5.82 -37.26
CA ASP A 103 -6.28 5.52 -37.23
C ASP A 103 -6.85 6.13 -35.96
N GLU A 104 -7.24 7.40 -36.04
CA GLU A 104 -7.81 8.13 -34.91
C GLU A 104 -9.15 8.76 -35.26
N THR A 105 -10.00 8.82 -34.25
CA THR A 105 -11.25 9.59 -34.30
C THR A 105 -11.41 10.36 -33.00
N LYS A 106 -11.53 11.68 -33.12
CA LYS A 106 -11.77 12.60 -32.01
C LYS A 106 -13.14 13.24 -32.14
N TYR A 107 -13.75 13.56 -31.00
CA TYR A 107 -15.07 14.16 -30.90
C TYR A 107 -14.99 15.50 -30.19
N LEU A 108 -15.47 16.54 -30.84
CA LEU A 108 -15.61 17.88 -30.28
C LEU A 108 -16.85 17.92 -29.38
N VAL A 109 -16.64 17.92 -28.07
CA VAL A 109 -17.70 17.88 -27.06
C VAL A 109 -17.69 19.14 -26.20
N LYS A 110 -18.84 19.51 -25.64
CA LYS A 110 -18.93 20.68 -24.76
C LYS A 110 -18.11 20.43 -23.48
N LYS A 111 -17.27 21.42 -23.12
CA LYS A 111 -16.52 21.41 -21.85
C LYS A 111 -17.49 21.20 -20.70
N SER A 112 -17.25 20.20 -19.87
CA SER A 112 -18.04 20.04 -18.65
C SER A 112 -17.78 21.26 -17.76
N LYS A 113 -18.83 21.83 -17.15
CA LYS A 113 -18.63 22.69 -15.98
C LYS A 113 -17.86 21.84 -14.97
N THR A 114 -16.60 22.15 -14.72
CA THR A 114 -15.79 21.53 -13.67
C THR A 114 -16.52 21.77 -12.35
N LYS A 115 -17.34 20.80 -11.93
CA LYS A 115 -17.83 20.79 -10.55
C LYS A 115 -16.57 20.58 -9.71
N SER A 116 -16.21 21.59 -8.92
CA SER A 116 -15.12 21.45 -7.93
C SER A 116 -15.37 20.17 -7.15
N GLU A 117 -14.41 19.25 -7.19
CA GLU A 117 -14.51 17.98 -6.50
C GLU A 117 -14.75 18.24 -5.01
N ARG A 118 -15.86 17.71 -4.48
CA ARG A 118 -16.18 17.84 -3.05
C ARG A 118 -15.44 16.73 -2.32
N PHE A 119 -14.36 17.08 -1.63
CA PHE A 119 -13.64 16.15 -0.77
C PHE A 119 -14.16 16.22 0.67
N ASN A 120 -14.13 15.08 1.35
CA ASN A 120 -14.48 14.99 2.77
C ASN A 120 -13.25 15.36 3.61
N SER A 121 -13.39 16.32 4.52
CA SER A 121 -12.30 16.69 5.43
C SER A 121 -11.97 15.58 6.43
N LYS A 122 -12.90 14.66 6.71
CA LYS A 122 -12.70 13.52 7.60
C LYS A 122 -11.98 12.38 6.87
N MET A 123 -10.82 12.01 7.38
CA MET A 123 -9.97 10.92 6.92
C MET A 123 -10.02 9.77 7.93
N LYS A 124 -10.21 8.54 7.45
CA LYS A 124 -10.15 7.32 8.27
C LYS A 124 -8.88 6.56 7.94
N ILE A 125 -8.13 6.17 8.96
CA ILE A 125 -6.85 5.49 8.83
C ILE A 125 -6.84 4.27 9.74
N LEU A 126 -6.39 3.13 9.22
CA LEU A 126 -6.35 1.88 9.97
C LEU A 126 -4.95 1.64 10.52
N PHE A 127 -4.86 1.50 11.84
CA PHE A 127 -3.69 0.95 12.54
C PHE A 127 -4.00 -0.50 12.91
N ASP A 128 -3.49 -1.44 12.13
CA ASP A 128 -3.94 -2.85 12.15
C ASP A 128 -5.47 -2.96 11.99
N ASN A 129 -6.17 -3.36 13.06
CA ASN A 129 -7.62 -3.50 13.14
C ASN A 129 -8.31 -2.35 13.90
N VAL A 130 -7.58 -1.27 14.20
CA VAL A 130 -8.10 -0.10 14.93
C VAL A 130 -8.26 1.07 13.96
N GLU A 131 -9.48 1.59 13.82
CA GLU A 131 -9.77 2.80 13.04
C GLU A 131 -9.40 4.05 13.84
N GLN A 132 -8.58 4.90 13.24
CA GLN A 132 -8.25 6.25 13.71
C GLN A 132 -8.86 7.27 12.77
N THR A 133 -9.31 8.40 13.33
CA THR A 133 -9.93 9.49 12.56
C THR A 133 -9.03 10.72 12.59
N TYR A 134 -8.87 11.33 11.43
CA TYR A 134 -8.16 12.59 11.24
C TYR A 134 -9.00 13.56 10.41
N TYR A 135 -8.64 14.85 10.43
CA TYR A 135 -9.36 15.93 9.77
C TYR A 135 -8.39 16.85 9.04
N ILE A 136 -8.76 17.29 7.84
CA ILE A 136 -8.09 18.39 7.12
C ILE A 136 -8.97 19.64 7.29
N ASN A 137 -8.57 20.52 8.20
CA ASN A 137 -9.34 21.71 8.57
C ASN A 137 -8.93 22.90 7.69
N ILE A 138 -9.84 23.35 6.82
CA ILE A 138 -9.64 24.44 5.87
C ILE A 138 -10.70 25.52 6.13
N VAL A 139 -10.25 26.76 6.30
CA VAL A 139 -11.10 27.93 6.54
C VAL A 139 -10.92 28.97 5.44
N GLU A 140 -11.89 29.86 5.29
CA GLU A 140 -11.77 31.02 4.42
C GLU A 140 -10.86 32.07 5.07
N GLY A 141 -10.10 32.79 4.26
CA GLY A 141 -9.18 33.81 4.73
C GLY A 141 -9.03 34.94 3.73
N ILE A 142 -8.62 36.11 4.22
CA ILE A 142 -8.39 37.30 3.41
C ILE A 142 -6.99 37.80 3.70
N ASN A 143 -6.22 38.08 2.64
CA ASN A 143 -4.96 38.78 2.79
C ASN A 143 -5.21 40.27 2.98
N GLU A 144 -5.07 40.77 4.20
CA GLU A 144 -5.36 42.17 4.55
C GLU A 144 -4.55 43.21 3.72
N LYS A 145 -3.38 42.83 3.18
CA LYS A 145 -2.53 43.74 2.39
C LYS A 145 -2.96 43.86 0.93
N THR A 146 -3.46 42.77 0.34
CA THR A 146 -3.83 42.69 -1.09
C THR A 146 -5.34 42.63 -1.31
N ASN A 147 -6.12 42.48 -0.23
CA ASN A 147 -7.56 42.23 -0.23
C ASN A 147 -7.96 40.98 -1.04
N GLU A 148 -7.04 40.04 -1.21
CA GLU A 148 -7.29 38.77 -1.92
C GLU A 148 -7.96 37.77 -0.97
N GLU A 149 -9.07 37.18 -1.42
CA GLU A 149 -9.76 36.09 -0.72
C GLU A 149 -9.16 34.73 -1.10
N GLY A 150 -9.18 33.79 -0.17
CA GLY A 150 -8.74 32.42 -0.41
C GLY A 150 -8.97 31.50 0.78
N TYR A 151 -8.15 30.46 0.87
CA TYR A 151 -8.29 29.40 1.86
C TYR A 151 -7.03 29.24 2.70
N ILE A 152 -7.20 28.95 3.98
CA ILE A 152 -6.14 28.75 4.96
C ILE A 152 -6.27 27.35 5.56
N LEU A 153 -5.14 26.67 5.74
CA LEU A 153 -5.06 25.34 6.33
C LEU A 153 -4.62 25.43 7.80
N LEU A 154 -5.38 24.81 8.70
CA LEU A 154 -5.08 24.79 10.13
C LEU A 154 -4.14 23.63 10.51
N ASN A 155 -3.29 23.84 11.51
CA ASN A 155 -2.33 22.88 12.05
C ASN A 155 -2.95 21.97 13.12
N GLU A 156 -4.17 21.48 12.89
CA GLU A 156 -4.84 20.52 13.75
C GLU A 156 -5.43 19.44 12.86
N PHE A 157 -5.00 18.20 13.08
CA PHE A 157 -5.35 17.06 12.23
C PHE A 157 -6.11 15.96 12.97
N LYS A 158 -6.13 15.96 14.31
CA LYS A 158 -6.79 14.93 15.13
C LYS A 158 -8.24 15.31 15.39
N ASN A 159 -8.52 16.60 15.50
CA ASN A 159 -9.86 17.11 15.79
C ASN A 159 -10.40 17.97 14.65
N ARG A 160 -11.73 17.98 14.49
CA ARG A 160 -12.38 18.91 13.58
C ARG A 160 -12.48 20.28 14.26
N VAL A 161 -11.86 21.29 13.68
CA VAL A 161 -11.83 22.65 14.21
C VAL A 161 -12.07 23.67 13.10
N THR A 162 -12.59 24.83 13.48
CA THR A 162 -12.81 25.99 12.60
C THR A 162 -11.90 27.16 12.95
N GLU A 163 -11.14 27.05 14.04
CA GLU A 163 -10.20 28.05 14.53
C GLU A 163 -8.97 27.34 15.07
N GLY A 164 -7.81 27.98 15.00
CA GLY A 164 -6.55 27.42 15.48
C GLY A 164 -5.34 27.95 14.73
N ASP A 165 -4.18 27.39 15.04
CA ASP A 165 -2.92 27.80 14.43
C ASP A 165 -2.89 27.49 12.94
N ILE A 166 -2.32 28.40 12.16
CA ILE A 166 -2.16 28.24 10.72
C ILE A 166 -0.94 27.36 10.45
N LEU A 167 -1.13 26.27 9.68
CA LEU A 167 -0.04 25.34 9.37
C LEU A 167 1.04 25.97 8.49
N ILE A 168 0.61 26.72 7.47
CA ILE A 168 1.47 27.43 6.53
C ILE A 168 0.84 28.80 6.35
N HIS A 169 1.58 29.88 6.65
CA HIS A 169 1.15 31.27 6.44
C HIS A 169 1.05 31.62 4.95
N LYS A 170 0.25 30.86 4.22
CA LYS A 170 -0.01 30.95 2.79
C LYS A 170 -1.51 30.89 2.58
N LEU A 171 -2.00 31.84 1.78
CA LEU A 171 -3.38 31.85 1.31
C LEU A 171 -3.46 31.05 -0.01
N TYR A 172 -4.28 30.01 -0.03
CA TYR A 172 -4.49 29.16 -1.19
C TYR A 172 -5.63 29.68 -2.07
N LYS A 173 -5.45 29.64 -3.38
CA LYS A 173 -6.46 30.10 -4.35
C LYS A 173 -7.69 29.19 -4.41
N SER A 174 -7.52 27.89 -4.12
CA SER A 174 -8.61 26.92 -4.10
C SER A 174 -8.59 26.04 -2.87
N ARG A 175 -9.78 25.56 -2.46
CA ARG A 175 -9.92 24.62 -1.34
C ARG A 175 -9.23 23.29 -1.65
N HIS A 176 -9.22 22.88 -2.92
CA HIS A 176 -8.56 21.65 -3.37
C HIS A 176 -7.04 21.72 -3.18
N ASP A 177 -6.40 22.84 -3.53
CA ASP A 177 -4.96 23.01 -3.31
C ASP A 177 -4.60 22.95 -1.82
N ALA A 178 -5.40 23.62 -0.98
CA ALA A 178 -5.24 23.56 0.47
C ALA A 178 -5.40 22.12 0.99
N PHE A 179 -6.34 21.35 0.44
CA PHE A 179 -6.56 19.95 0.81
C PHE A 179 -5.40 19.03 0.44
N LEU A 180 -4.88 19.12 -0.79
CA LEU A 180 -3.76 18.28 -1.22
C LEU A 180 -2.52 18.49 -0.33
N ILE A 181 -2.23 19.74 0.00
CA ILE A 181 -1.13 20.07 0.94
C ILE A 181 -1.47 19.58 2.35
N GLY A 182 -2.71 19.75 2.81
CA GLY A 182 -3.18 19.25 4.10
C GLY A 182 -3.02 17.75 4.25
N GLN A 183 -3.34 16.98 3.20
CA GLN A 183 -3.17 15.54 3.16
C GLN A 183 -1.70 15.12 3.34
N GLN A 184 -0.79 15.77 2.59
CA GLN A 184 0.64 15.48 2.68
C GLN A 184 1.21 15.77 4.08
N GLN A 185 0.74 16.84 4.73
CA GLN A 185 1.21 17.20 6.07
C GLN A 185 0.59 16.31 7.14
N MET A 186 -0.70 16.00 7.04
CA MET A 186 -1.38 15.04 7.91
C MET A 186 -0.68 13.69 7.92
N GLN A 187 -0.20 13.22 6.75
CA GLN A 187 0.52 11.95 6.65
C GLN A 187 1.75 11.89 7.58
N LYS A 188 2.44 13.01 7.81
CA LYS A 188 3.58 13.06 8.73
C LYS A 188 3.13 12.82 10.17
N THR A 189 2.05 13.47 10.61
CA THR A 189 1.46 13.28 11.94
C THR A 189 1.00 11.83 12.14
N VAL A 190 0.32 11.28 11.13
CA VAL A 190 -0.15 9.88 11.13
C VAL A 190 1.01 8.90 11.26
N ASN A 191 2.12 9.13 10.54
CA ASN A 191 3.30 8.26 10.62
C ASN A 191 3.91 8.25 12.03
N VAL A 192 3.97 9.40 12.71
CA VAL A 192 4.43 9.48 14.10
C VAL A 192 3.50 8.72 15.05
N ASP A 193 2.20 8.93 14.93
CA ASP A 193 1.19 8.22 15.73
C ASP A 193 1.26 6.69 15.52
N TYR A 194 1.53 6.23 14.29
CA TYR A 194 1.66 4.81 13.97
C TYR A 194 2.91 4.18 14.59
N GLU A 195 4.04 4.87 14.62
CA GLU A 195 5.24 4.37 15.29
C GLU A 195 5.04 4.29 16.82
N ASN A 196 4.35 5.27 17.41
CA ASN A 196 3.95 5.22 18.81
C ASN A 196 3.03 4.02 19.11
N PHE A 197 2.04 3.77 18.24
CA PHE A 197 1.17 2.60 18.32
C PHE A 197 1.95 1.28 18.31
N LYS A 198 2.92 1.12 17.40
CA LYS A 198 3.79 -0.07 17.35
C LYS A 198 4.61 -0.23 18.62
N ALA A 199 5.15 0.87 19.16
CA ALA A 199 5.97 0.86 20.36
C ALA A 199 5.17 0.39 21.59
N GLU A 200 3.97 0.93 21.78
CA GLU A 200 3.08 0.52 22.88
C GLU A 200 2.62 -0.94 22.73
N LYS A 201 2.27 -1.38 21.51
CA LYS A 201 1.95 -2.80 21.25
C LYS A 201 3.11 -3.73 21.64
N LYS A 202 4.35 -3.37 21.26
CA LYS A 202 5.55 -4.13 21.66
C LYS A 202 5.77 -4.13 23.17
N LYS A 203 5.48 -3.03 23.86
CA LYS A 203 5.64 -2.89 25.31
C LYS A 203 4.65 -3.79 26.06
N ILE A 204 3.39 -3.84 25.64
CA ILE A 204 2.36 -4.73 26.20
C ILE A 204 2.80 -6.19 26.05
N ILE A 205 3.18 -6.61 24.84
CA ILE A 205 3.67 -7.97 24.58
C ILE A 205 4.89 -8.30 25.45
N ARG A 206 5.85 -7.39 25.58
CA ARG A 206 7.04 -7.60 26.43
C ARG A 206 6.68 -7.74 27.91
N ALA A 207 5.70 -6.98 28.39
CA ALA A 207 5.22 -7.05 29.77
C ALA A 207 4.58 -8.41 30.06
N GLU A 208 3.66 -8.86 29.20
CA GLU A 208 3.02 -10.19 29.29
C GLU A 208 4.04 -11.33 29.24
N GLN A 209 5.03 -11.24 28.35
CA GLN A 209 6.05 -12.29 28.18
C GLN A 209 7.14 -12.26 29.27
N ARG A 210 7.20 -11.24 30.14
CA ARG A 210 8.30 -11.07 31.11
C ARG A 210 8.38 -12.22 32.11
N ILE A 211 7.26 -12.55 32.75
CA ILE A 211 7.18 -13.59 33.79
C ILE A 211 7.42 -14.98 33.19
N PRO A 212 6.75 -15.39 32.10
CA PRO A 212 6.98 -16.70 31.49
C PRO A 212 8.42 -16.91 31.00
N ARG A 213 9.05 -15.87 30.42
CA ARG A 213 10.48 -15.93 30.05
C ARG A 213 11.39 -16.14 31.27
N LYS A 214 11.08 -15.49 32.41
CA LYS A 214 11.85 -15.66 33.64
C LYS A 214 11.72 -17.09 34.18
N ILE A 215 10.51 -17.64 34.20
CA ILE A 215 10.24 -19.02 34.61
C ILE A 215 11.05 -20.01 33.79
N VAL A 216 10.99 -19.93 32.46
CA VAL A 216 11.74 -20.84 31.56
C VAL A 216 13.26 -20.70 31.74
N ARG A 217 13.80 -19.47 31.86
CA ARG A 217 15.23 -19.27 32.12
C ARG A 217 15.66 -19.87 33.47
N ASN A 218 14.86 -19.66 34.51
CA ASN A 218 15.14 -20.19 35.83
C ASN A 218 15.15 -21.73 35.82
N PHE A 219 14.21 -22.35 35.12
CA PHE A 219 14.19 -23.81 34.95
C PHE A 219 15.48 -24.32 34.31
N ILE A 220 15.87 -23.81 33.14
CA ILE A 220 17.09 -24.23 32.43
C ILE A 220 18.35 -24.00 33.29
N ASN A 221 18.44 -22.84 33.96
CA ASN A 221 19.57 -22.54 34.83
C ASN A 221 19.63 -23.48 36.05
N SER A 222 18.49 -23.89 36.59
CA SER A 222 18.42 -24.82 37.71
C SER A 222 18.79 -26.24 37.27
N CYS A 223 18.38 -26.66 36.07
CA CYS A 223 18.85 -27.90 35.44
C CYS A 223 20.37 -27.90 35.27
N ASN A 224 20.95 -26.81 34.76
CA ASN A 224 22.42 -26.69 34.62
C ASN A 224 23.15 -26.81 35.96
N LYS A 225 22.59 -26.24 37.03
CA LYS A 225 23.17 -26.32 38.38
C LYS A 225 22.87 -27.63 39.11
N ASN A 226 22.06 -28.52 38.50
CA ASN A 226 21.53 -29.71 39.15
C ASN A 226 20.79 -29.40 40.48
N ASP A 227 20.16 -28.23 40.58
CA ASP A 227 19.42 -27.81 41.78
C ASP A 227 17.99 -28.33 41.72
N CYS A 228 17.81 -29.56 42.20
CA CYS A 228 16.52 -30.26 42.21
C CYS A 228 15.42 -29.46 42.92
N THR A 229 15.74 -28.73 43.99
CA THR A 229 14.73 -27.96 44.72
C THR A 229 14.19 -26.81 43.87
N THR A 230 15.09 -26.05 43.23
CA THR A 230 14.70 -24.91 42.39
C THR A 230 14.04 -25.34 41.07
N ILE A 231 14.43 -26.49 40.50
CA ILE A 231 13.78 -27.07 39.31
C ILE A 231 12.28 -27.27 39.54
N LEU A 232 11.91 -27.77 40.72
CA LEU A 232 10.53 -28.15 41.03
C LEU A 232 9.64 -26.95 41.42
N ASN A 233 10.21 -25.83 41.86
CA ASN A 233 9.47 -24.68 42.42
C ASN A 233 8.43 -24.07 41.48
N ASN A 234 8.69 -24.05 40.17
CA ASN A 234 7.80 -23.46 39.17
C ASN A 234 7.03 -24.50 38.34
N LEU A 235 6.96 -25.75 38.80
CA LEU A 235 6.21 -26.81 38.12
C LEU A 235 4.79 -26.94 38.69
N SER A 236 3.85 -27.30 37.83
CA SER A 236 2.52 -27.74 38.25
C SER A 236 2.57 -29.12 38.90
N GLU A 237 1.64 -29.41 39.81
CA GLU A 237 1.47 -30.75 40.37
C GLU A 237 1.17 -31.79 39.29
N ASN A 238 0.44 -31.38 38.25
CA ASN A 238 0.05 -32.21 37.09
C ASN A 238 0.96 -31.96 35.88
N ILE A 239 2.26 -31.74 36.10
CA ILE A 239 3.22 -31.53 35.02
C ILE A 239 3.28 -32.75 34.09
N TYR A 240 3.31 -32.51 32.78
CA TYR A 240 3.65 -33.52 31.78
C TYR A 240 5.04 -33.27 31.21
N TYR A 241 5.92 -34.26 31.29
CA TYR A 241 7.24 -34.22 30.66
C TYR A 241 7.33 -35.29 29.58
N GLU A 242 7.86 -34.92 28.41
CA GLU A 242 8.10 -35.83 27.30
C GLU A 242 9.44 -35.56 26.65
N LYS A 243 10.18 -36.63 26.38
CA LYS A 243 11.41 -36.63 25.61
C LYS A 243 11.16 -37.26 24.25
N ARG A 244 11.55 -36.54 23.20
CA ARG A 244 11.37 -36.94 21.81
C ARG A 244 12.69 -37.00 21.05
N LYS A 245 12.74 -37.93 20.10
CA LYS A 245 13.78 -38.01 19.08
C LYS A 245 13.12 -38.23 17.72
N LYS A 246 13.39 -37.33 16.77
CA LYS A 246 12.77 -37.36 15.42
C LYS A 246 11.24 -37.47 15.51
N TRP A 247 10.62 -36.66 16.37
CA TRP A 247 9.17 -36.57 16.57
C TRP A 247 8.50 -37.80 17.21
N ARG A 248 9.28 -38.78 17.68
CA ARG A 248 8.76 -39.95 18.40
C ARG A 248 9.08 -39.82 19.88
N ALA A 249 8.08 -40.08 20.73
CA ALA A 249 8.25 -40.14 22.18
C ALA A 249 9.16 -41.32 22.55
N GLU A 250 10.28 -41.04 23.21
CA GLU A 250 11.17 -42.06 23.78
C GLU A 250 10.85 -42.31 25.26
N TYR A 251 10.38 -41.27 25.95
CA TYR A 251 10.10 -41.31 27.37
C TYR A 251 9.08 -40.24 27.75
N SER A 252 8.21 -40.55 28.70
CA SER A 252 7.25 -39.59 29.25
C SER A 252 6.96 -39.89 30.70
N VAL A 253 6.75 -38.83 31.49
CA VAL A 253 6.26 -38.93 32.86
C VAL A 253 5.17 -37.90 33.12
N GLU A 254 4.25 -38.32 33.98
CA GLU A 254 3.12 -37.52 34.43
C GLU A 254 3.25 -37.22 35.92
N ASN A 255 2.83 -36.02 36.30
CA ASN A 255 2.80 -35.50 37.66
C ASN A 255 4.18 -35.21 38.27
N LEU A 256 4.18 -34.33 39.27
CA LEU A 256 5.39 -33.78 39.87
C LEU A 256 6.24 -34.84 40.58
N THR A 257 5.61 -35.83 41.21
CA THR A 257 6.31 -36.92 41.91
C THR A 257 7.17 -37.75 40.96
N ASN A 258 6.59 -38.20 39.85
CA ASN A 258 7.33 -39.02 38.87
C ASN A 258 8.41 -38.18 38.17
N PHE A 259 8.13 -36.89 37.89
CA PHE A 259 9.14 -36.00 37.35
C PHE A 259 10.31 -35.78 38.32
N LYS A 260 10.03 -35.66 39.62
CA LYS A 260 11.08 -35.57 40.67
C LYS A 260 11.94 -36.83 40.71
N GLU A 261 11.33 -38.01 40.63
CA GLU A 261 12.05 -39.29 40.55
C GLU A 261 12.94 -39.35 39.29
N TYR A 262 12.40 -38.92 38.14
CA TYR A 262 13.17 -38.81 36.90
C TYR A 262 14.40 -37.92 37.06
N ILE A 263 14.27 -36.70 37.60
CA ILE A 263 15.39 -35.78 37.78
C ILE A 263 16.49 -36.34 38.69
N LEU A 264 16.13 -37.14 39.70
CA LEU A 264 17.06 -37.78 40.63
C LEU A 264 17.67 -39.08 40.08
N SER A 265 17.10 -39.64 39.02
CA SER A 265 17.57 -40.87 38.40
C SER A 265 18.87 -40.68 37.62
N SER A 266 19.64 -41.77 37.45
CA SER A 266 20.78 -41.81 36.53
C SER A 266 20.39 -41.74 35.05
N GLU A 267 19.11 -41.96 34.72
CA GLU A 267 18.58 -41.95 33.35
C GLU A 267 18.18 -40.53 32.87
N GLN A 268 18.25 -39.55 33.77
CA GLN A 268 17.98 -38.16 33.44
C GLN A 268 18.96 -37.63 32.39
N ASP A 269 18.49 -36.75 31.52
CA ASP A 269 19.31 -36.20 30.43
C ASP A 269 19.19 -34.68 30.30
N ILE A 270 18.64 -33.99 31.31
CA ILE A 270 18.40 -32.54 31.25
C ILE A 270 19.22 -31.74 32.27
N CYS A 271 19.75 -32.37 33.32
CA CYS A 271 20.58 -31.72 34.32
C CYS A 271 22.08 -31.81 33.99
N SER A 272 22.85 -30.83 34.48
CA SER A 272 24.32 -30.76 34.34
C SER A 272 24.83 -30.75 32.88
N LYS A 273 24.00 -30.31 31.93
CA LYS A 273 24.37 -30.23 30.50
C LYS A 273 25.02 -28.92 30.09
N ASN A 274 25.05 -27.90 30.95
CA ASN A 274 25.53 -26.55 30.62
C ASN A 274 24.83 -25.97 29.38
N PHE A 275 23.49 -26.09 29.31
CA PHE A 275 22.68 -25.54 28.24
C PHE A 275 22.83 -24.02 28.13
N ILE A 276 23.12 -23.56 26.92
CA ILE A 276 23.14 -22.15 26.54
C ILE A 276 21.88 -21.86 25.73
N ILE A 277 20.98 -21.05 26.27
CA ILE A 277 19.74 -20.65 25.59
C ILE A 277 20.06 -19.74 24.40
N ARG A 278 19.48 -20.05 23.24
CA ARG A 278 19.62 -19.23 22.02
C ARG A 278 18.77 -17.96 22.11
N SER A 279 19.16 -16.93 21.37
CA SER A 279 18.48 -15.62 21.36
C SER A 279 17.07 -15.69 20.73
N SER A 280 16.85 -16.60 19.79
CA SER A 280 15.56 -16.84 19.15
C SER A 280 14.62 -17.63 20.06
N TRP A 281 13.55 -16.97 20.52
CA TRP A 281 12.45 -17.58 21.27
C TRP A 281 11.18 -17.46 20.42
N GLU A 282 10.43 -18.54 20.30
CA GLU A 282 9.07 -18.50 19.74
C GLU A 282 8.08 -18.52 20.91
N ILE A 283 7.35 -17.43 21.11
CA ILE A 283 6.44 -17.26 22.25
C ILE A 283 5.04 -16.97 21.72
N LYS A 284 4.15 -17.94 21.90
CA LYS A 284 2.72 -17.87 21.62
C LYS A 284 2.02 -18.40 22.87
N LEU A 285 1.86 -17.53 23.88
CA LEU A 285 1.35 -17.94 25.19
C LEU A 285 0.04 -18.74 25.04
N PRO A 286 -0.13 -19.83 25.82
CA PRO A 286 0.72 -20.26 26.93
C PRO A 286 2.01 -21.02 26.51
N PHE A 287 2.27 -21.19 25.21
CA PHE A 287 3.40 -21.96 24.71
C PHE A 287 4.66 -21.12 24.46
N ILE A 288 5.80 -21.66 24.87
CA ILE A 288 7.13 -21.06 24.72
C ILE A 288 8.07 -22.12 24.17
N LYS A 289 8.64 -21.86 22.99
CA LYS A 289 9.64 -22.73 22.37
C LYS A 289 10.99 -22.04 22.36
N ILE A 290 12.00 -22.75 22.85
CA ILE A 290 13.38 -22.29 22.88
C ILE A 290 14.30 -23.34 22.27
N GLY A 291 15.35 -22.87 21.60
CA GLY A 291 16.50 -23.71 21.27
C GLY A 291 17.58 -23.53 22.33
N VAL A 292 18.22 -24.62 22.73
CA VAL A 292 19.44 -24.61 23.53
C VAL A 292 20.57 -25.27 22.75
N LYS A 293 21.80 -24.87 23.06
CA LYS A 293 23.02 -25.51 22.57
C LYS A 293 23.90 -25.89 23.74
N PHE A 294 24.67 -26.97 23.62
CA PHE A 294 25.57 -27.42 24.68
C PHE A 294 26.69 -28.30 24.11
N PHE A 295 27.75 -28.47 24.90
CA PHE A 295 28.83 -29.40 24.58
C PHE A 295 28.65 -30.66 25.44
N PRO A 296 28.46 -31.84 24.83
CA PRO A 296 28.23 -33.08 25.56
C PRO A 296 29.46 -33.50 26.36
N HIS A 297 30.66 -33.04 25.99
CA HIS A 297 31.92 -33.27 26.71
C HIS A 297 32.53 -31.91 27.10
N PRO A 298 32.54 -31.55 28.39
CA PRO A 298 32.86 -30.18 28.84
C PRO A 298 34.31 -29.75 28.56
N ASN A 299 35.21 -30.68 28.27
CA ASN A 299 36.61 -30.40 27.93
C ASN A 299 36.87 -30.31 26.41
N ASP A 300 35.85 -30.54 25.59
CA ASP A 300 35.98 -30.61 24.14
C ASP A 300 35.45 -29.32 23.52
N ASN A 301 36.29 -28.28 23.49
CA ASN A 301 35.97 -26.96 22.90
C ASN A 301 35.94 -26.97 21.36
N ASN A 302 35.86 -28.16 20.75
CA ASN A 302 35.82 -28.32 19.32
C ASN A 302 34.41 -27.99 18.80
N PHE A 303 34.26 -27.04 17.87
CA PHE A 303 32.94 -26.66 17.33
C PHE A 303 32.17 -27.85 16.72
N ASN A 304 32.87 -28.93 16.36
CA ASN A 304 32.30 -30.16 15.82
C ASN A 304 31.52 -31.01 16.84
N SER A 305 31.62 -30.74 18.15
CA SER A 305 30.89 -31.47 19.20
C SER A 305 29.64 -30.72 19.71
N LEU A 306 29.31 -29.56 19.15
CA LEU A 306 28.18 -28.75 19.62
C LEU A 306 26.84 -29.41 19.26
N GLU A 307 26.04 -29.75 20.28
CA GLU A 307 24.71 -30.33 20.12
C GLU A 307 23.61 -29.28 20.33
N TYR A 308 22.45 -29.55 19.72
CA TYR A 308 21.27 -28.68 19.79
C TYR A 308 20.05 -29.46 20.28
N ARG A 309 19.27 -28.82 21.17
CA ARG A 309 17.96 -29.34 21.60
C ARG A 309 16.92 -28.24 21.55
N ASN A 310 15.69 -28.64 21.30
CA ASN A 310 14.54 -27.75 21.37
C ASN A 310 13.71 -28.11 22.58
N PHE A 311 13.31 -27.11 23.35
CA PHE A 311 12.35 -27.27 24.44
C PHE A 311 11.07 -26.52 24.10
N THR A 312 9.93 -27.16 24.31
CA THR A 312 8.62 -26.52 24.28
C THR A 312 8.03 -26.58 25.68
N PHE A 313 7.68 -25.43 26.22
CA PHE A 313 7.06 -25.27 27.52
C PHE A 313 5.61 -24.81 27.35
N LYS A 314 4.71 -25.31 28.19
CA LYS A 314 3.41 -24.71 28.42
C LYS A 314 3.43 -24.07 29.80
N VAL A 315 3.20 -22.76 29.87
CA VAL A 315 3.23 -21.98 31.12
C VAL A 315 1.85 -21.37 31.36
N GLU A 316 1.20 -21.79 32.44
CA GLU A 316 -0.15 -21.37 32.83
C GLU A 316 -0.13 -21.00 34.31
N ASN A 317 -0.77 -19.88 34.68
CA ASN A 317 -0.82 -19.40 36.06
C ASN A 317 0.57 -19.39 36.75
N GLU A 318 1.58 -18.90 36.02
CA GLU A 318 2.99 -18.81 36.47
C GLU A 318 3.66 -20.15 36.83
N LYS A 319 3.06 -21.27 36.40
CA LYS A 319 3.62 -22.62 36.54
C LYS A 319 3.81 -23.28 35.18
N ILE A 320 4.84 -24.10 35.06
CA ILE A 320 5.05 -24.96 33.90
C ILE A 320 4.13 -26.17 34.05
N THR A 321 3.21 -26.36 33.11
CA THR A 321 2.28 -27.50 33.05
C THR A 321 2.73 -28.55 32.05
N GLN A 322 3.59 -28.19 31.09
CA GLN A 322 4.15 -29.12 30.13
C GLN A 322 5.58 -28.77 29.75
N ILE A 323 6.40 -29.80 29.56
CA ILE A 323 7.76 -29.70 29.01
C ILE A 323 7.92 -30.79 27.95
N ILE A 324 8.26 -30.40 26.73
CA ILE A 324 8.64 -31.33 25.66
C ILE A 324 10.08 -31.01 25.27
N GLU A 325 10.97 -31.98 25.47
CA GLU A 325 12.34 -31.96 24.98
C GLU A 325 12.41 -32.68 23.63
N GLU A 326 12.93 -32.03 22.59
CA GLU A 326 13.18 -32.64 21.28
C GLU A 326 14.66 -32.59 20.94
N LYS A 327 15.22 -33.77 20.65
CA LYS A 327 16.57 -33.92 20.11
C LYS A 327 16.53 -33.92 18.60
N ASN A 328 17.13 -32.90 17.99
CA ASN A 328 17.40 -32.91 16.56
C ASN A 328 18.63 -33.81 16.37
N GLY A 329 18.42 -34.97 15.75
CA GLY A 329 19.48 -35.94 15.52
C GLY A 329 20.39 -35.61 14.35
#